data_AF-A0A523LSD6-F1
#
_entry.id   AF-A0A523LSD6-F1
#
_cell.length_a   1.000
_cell.length_b   1.000
_cell.length_c   1.000
_cell.angle_alpha   90.00
_cell.angle_beta   90.00
_cell.angle_gamma   90.00
#
_symmetry.space_group_name_H-M   'P 1'
#
loop_
_entity.id
_entity.type
_entity.pdbx_description
1 polymer ?
#
loop_
_entity_poly.entity_id
_entity_poly.type
_entity_poly.pdbx_seq_one_letter_code
_entity_poly.pdbx_strand_id
1 'polypeptide(L)'
;MKLLVAFLAERVHPDVITLISSFGSNRGLEPFSPRISIIAVRVLRNAHQISYRHDDGGTICRQSARQIKSINNRGEMPVFEWLETTALAIWVGESLWGYPIVLGTHAIGLAIVVGIFVMLDLCMLRVIRGVSFNAFLSLYRLAWIGLLLNVISGSALFTSQATTFIESAPFLIKISAVFAGVIVGIFIQRRLKLRAADWDNADTHIESSATALAALSLVCWIGAIFAGRLIAYL
;
A
#
# COMPACT_ATOMS: atom_id res chain seq x y z
N MET A 1 -42.48 -9.96 -10.98
CA MET A 1 -43.02 -8.64 -11.41
C MET A 1 -44.51 -8.48 -11.11
N LYS A 2 -45.39 -9.47 -11.37
CA LYS A 2 -46.84 -9.34 -11.12
C LYS A 2 -47.26 -9.29 -9.64
N LEU A 3 -46.51 -9.89 -8.71
CA LEU A 3 -46.80 -9.76 -7.26
C LEU A 3 -46.36 -8.42 -6.64
N LEU A 4 -45.38 -7.73 -7.23
CA LEU A 4 -44.87 -6.46 -6.69
C LEU A 4 -45.77 -5.27 -7.06
N VAL A 5 -46.46 -5.36 -8.21
CA VAL A 5 -47.41 -4.33 -8.67
C VAL A 5 -48.73 -4.42 -7.89
N ALA A 6 -49.18 -5.62 -7.54
CA ALA A 6 -50.38 -5.80 -6.70
C ALA A 6 -50.17 -5.27 -5.27
N PHE A 7 -48.98 -5.46 -4.69
CA PHE A 7 -48.66 -5.00 -3.33
C PHE A 7 -48.51 -3.47 -3.23
N LEU A 8 -48.18 -2.79 -4.33
CA LEU A 8 -48.06 -1.33 -4.37
C LEU A 8 -49.39 -0.62 -4.70
N ALA A 9 -50.36 -1.32 -5.31
CA ALA A 9 -51.66 -0.77 -5.64
C ALA A 9 -52.59 -0.60 -4.41
N GLU A 10 -52.33 -1.34 -3.32
CA GLU A 10 -53.21 -1.35 -2.14
C GLU A 10 -52.89 -0.25 -1.10
N ARG A 11 -51.81 0.52 -1.30
CA ARG A 11 -51.34 1.53 -0.32
C ARG A 11 -51.27 2.97 -0.84
N VAL A 12 -51.76 3.24 -2.04
CA VAL A 12 -51.62 4.56 -2.66
C VAL A 12 -52.98 5.12 -3.03
N HIS A 13 -53.26 6.32 -2.52
CA HIS A 13 -54.47 7.12 -2.77
C HIS A 13 -54.72 7.26 -4.30
N PRO A 14 -55.97 7.18 -4.77
CA PRO A 14 -56.32 7.16 -6.20
C PRO A 14 -55.79 8.37 -7.00
N ASP A 15 -55.50 9.49 -6.35
CA ASP A 15 -55.02 10.72 -7.00
C ASP A 15 -53.59 10.63 -7.54
N VAL A 16 -52.78 9.69 -7.03
CA VAL A 16 -51.39 9.50 -7.47
C VAL A 16 -51.32 8.70 -8.78
N ILE A 17 -52.30 7.83 -9.03
CA ILE A 17 -52.38 7.02 -10.25
C ILE A 17 -52.71 7.91 -11.46
N THR A 18 -53.57 8.91 -11.27
CA THR A 18 -53.99 9.87 -12.31
C THR A 18 -52.86 10.83 -12.71
N LEU A 19 -51.97 11.17 -11.78
CA LEU A 19 -50.80 12.01 -12.04
C LEU A 19 -49.71 11.27 -12.84
N ILE A 20 -49.58 9.97 -12.66
CA ILE A 20 -48.58 9.14 -13.36
C ILE A 20 -49.04 8.82 -14.79
N SER A 21 -50.33 8.61 -15.03
CA SER A 21 -50.86 8.36 -16.39
C SER A 21 -50.86 9.60 -17.28
N SER A 22 -51.02 10.80 -16.71
CA SER A 22 -50.99 12.07 -17.46
C SER A 22 -49.58 12.45 -17.94
N PHE A 23 -48.53 12.08 -17.18
CA PHE A 23 -47.15 12.46 -17.49
C PHE A 23 -46.45 11.51 -18.49
N GLY A 24 -46.96 10.29 -18.64
CA GLY A 24 -46.32 9.23 -19.46
C GLY A 24 -46.69 9.23 -20.95
N SER A 25 -47.63 10.06 -21.42
CA SER A 25 -48.18 9.90 -22.77
C SER A 25 -47.45 10.67 -23.89
N ASN A 26 -46.49 11.56 -23.60
CA ASN A 26 -46.07 12.54 -24.62
C ASN A 26 -44.58 12.63 -24.97
N ARG A 27 -43.68 11.80 -24.44
CA ARG A 27 -42.31 11.71 -24.98
C ARG A 27 -41.77 10.30 -24.87
N GLY A 28 -41.51 9.67 -26.02
CA GLY A 28 -40.83 8.39 -26.14
C GLY A 28 -39.36 8.50 -25.74
N LEU A 29 -39.09 8.40 -24.43
CA LEU A 29 -37.75 8.25 -23.89
C LEU A 29 -37.69 6.94 -23.08
N GLU A 30 -36.73 6.12 -23.48
CA GLU A 30 -36.26 4.85 -22.91
C GLU A 30 -36.29 4.79 -21.36
N PRO A 31 -36.45 3.59 -20.76
CA PRO A 31 -36.83 3.42 -19.36
C PRO A 31 -35.71 3.83 -18.39
N PHE A 32 -35.88 5.01 -17.80
CA PHE A 32 -35.06 5.48 -16.68
C PHE A 32 -35.08 4.49 -15.51
N SER A 33 -33.90 4.11 -15.04
CA SER A 33 -33.72 3.11 -13.98
C SER A 33 -34.50 3.46 -12.70
N PRO A 34 -34.98 2.45 -11.94
CA PRO A 34 -35.75 2.64 -10.69
C PRO A 34 -35.00 3.39 -9.58
N ARG A 35 -33.70 3.67 -9.75
CA ARG A 35 -32.89 4.44 -8.80
C ARG A 35 -33.11 5.94 -8.88
N ILE A 36 -33.49 6.49 -10.04
CA ILE A 36 -33.67 7.95 -10.21
C ILE A 36 -34.97 8.43 -9.55
N SER A 37 -36.01 7.59 -9.56
CA SER A 37 -37.31 7.90 -8.93
C SER A 37 -37.23 7.98 -7.40
N ILE A 38 -36.40 7.13 -6.78
CA ILE A 38 -36.15 7.16 -5.32
C ILE A 38 -35.40 8.43 -4.92
N ILE A 39 -34.46 8.90 -5.76
CA ILE A 39 -33.69 10.13 -5.51
C ILE A 39 -34.60 11.36 -5.63
N ALA A 40 -35.46 11.43 -6.65
CA ALA A 40 -36.39 12.54 -6.85
C ALA A 40 -37.42 12.67 -5.71
N VAL A 41 -38.00 11.56 -5.25
CA VAL A 41 -38.95 11.55 -4.11
C VAL A 41 -38.26 11.96 -2.80
N ARG A 42 -36.98 11.62 -2.62
CA ARG A 42 -36.21 11.99 -1.42
C ARG A 42 -35.83 13.47 -1.41
N VAL A 43 -35.60 14.06 -2.57
CA VAL A 43 -35.34 15.50 -2.75
C VAL A 43 -36.61 16.31 -2.51
N LEU A 44 -37.77 15.87 -3.01
CA LEU A 44 -39.04 16.57 -2.80
C LEU A 44 -39.56 16.47 -1.35
N ARG A 45 -39.32 15.35 -0.66
CA ARG A 45 -39.64 15.21 0.77
C ARG A 45 -38.80 16.15 1.65
N ASN A 46 -37.58 16.44 1.24
CA ASN A 46 -36.69 17.35 1.97
C ASN A 46 -37.09 18.83 1.82
N ALA A 47 -37.71 19.21 0.70
CA ALA A 47 -38.14 20.59 0.47
C ALA A 47 -39.26 21.03 1.43
N HIS A 48 -40.10 20.10 1.89
CA HIS A 48 -41.22 20.41 2.80
C HIS A 48 -40.80 20.63 4.26
N GLN A 49 -39.58 20.25 4.67
CA GLN A 49 -39.10 20.46 6.04
C GLN A 49 -38.41 21.81 6.25
N ILE A 50 -38.13 22.56 5.18
CA ILE A 50 -37.32 23.79 5.25
C ILE A 50 -38.18 25.02 5.62
N SER A 51 -39.51 24.95 5.52
CA SER A 51 -40.39 26.11 5.75
C SER A 51 -40.86 26.34 7.20
N TYR A 52 -40.44 25.52 8.17
CA TYR A 52 -40.93 25.56 9.56
C TYR A 52 -39.82 25.73 10.61
N ARG A 53 -38.83 26.61 10.38
CA ARG A 53 -37.86 26.94 11.44
C ARG A 53 -37.57 28.43 11.50
N HIS A 54 -38.50 29.14 12.12
CA HIS A 54 -38.25 30.46 12.69
C HIS A 54 -37.45 30.30 13.99
N ASP A 55 -36.45 31.18 14.16
CA ASP A 55 -35.77 31.53 15.42
C ASP A 55 -34.61 30.68 15.96
N ASP A 56 -33.56 30.45 15.15
CA ASP A 56 -32.30 29.83 15.62
C ASP A 56 -31.05 30.40 14.92
N GLY A 57 -30.87 31.73 14.89
CA GLY A 57 -29.71 32.38 14.25
C GLY A 57 -28.35 31.89 14.77
N GLY A 58 -28.27 31.52 16.05
CA GLY A 58 -27.05 30.95 16.66
C GLY A 58 -26.75 29.52 16.22
N THR A 59 -27.78 28.73 15.92
CA THR A 59 -27.67 27.30 15.56
C THR A 59 -27.28 27.15 14.08
N ILE A 60 -27.79 28.04 13.22
CA ILE A 60 -27.40 28.14 11.81
C ILE A 60 -25.93 28.57 11.71
N CYS A 61 -25.50 29.60 12.46
CA CYS A 61 -24.10 30.03 12.46
C CYS A 61 -23.15 28.92 12.94
N ARG A 62 -23.53 28.13 13.95
CA ARG A 62 -22.77 26.96 14.42
C ARG A 62 -22.75 25.81 13.41
N GLN A 63 -23.86 25.53 12.72
CA GLN A 63 -23.92 24.52 11.68
C GLN A 63 -23.10 24.93 10.45
N SER A 64 -23.18 26.19 10.02
CA SER A 64 -22.36 26.75 8.95
C SER A 64 -20.88 26.73 9.30
N ALA A 65 -20.48 27.09 10.53
CA ALA A 65 -19.09 27.00 10.96
C ALA A 65 -18.57 25.55 11.02
N ARG A 66 -19.39 24.60 11.48
CA ARG A 66 -19.06 23.16 11.43
C ARG A 66 -18.99 22.63 10.00
N GLN A 67 -19.86 23.11 9.12
CA GLN A 67 -19.89 22.73 7.71
C GLN A 67 -18.71 23.34 6.94
N ILE A 68 -18.32 24.59 7.23
CA ILE A 68 -17.12 25.21 6.67
C ILE A 68 -15.86 24.48 7.18
N LYS A 69 -15.81 24.12 8.46
CA LYS A 69 -14.72 23.30 9.02
C LYS A 69 -14.67 21.89 8.41
N SER A 70 -15.82 21.27 8.12
CA SER A 70 -15.88 19.98 7.43
C SER A 70 -15.58 20.08 5.94
N ILE A 71 -15.90 21.20 5.28
CA ILE A 71 -15.50 21.48 3.89
C ILE A 71 -13.98 21.71 3.81
N ASN A 72 -13.40 22.44 4.77
CA ASN A 72 -11.96 22.64 4.86
C ASN A 72 -11.22 21.32 5.07
N ASN A 73 -11.73 20.44 5.95
CA ASN A 73 -11.18 19.09 6.13
C ASN A 73 -11.43 18.15 4.93
N ARG A 74 -12.38 18.46 4.03
CA ARG A 74 -12.63 17.66 2.82
C ARG A 74 -11.66 17.97 1.67
N GLY A 75 -10.87 19.05 1.77
CA GLY A 75 -9.85 19.39 0.79
C GLY A 75 -8.50 18.69 1.01
N GLU A 76 -8.28 18.12 2.20
CA GLU A 76 -7.05 17.40 2.54
C GLU A 76 -7.27 15.91 2.29
N MET A 77 -6.98 15.45 1.07
CA MET A 77 -6.87 14.01 0.82
C MET A 77 -5.76 13.44 1.71
N PRO A 78 -5.98 12.33 2.44
CA PRO A 78 -4.94 11.64 3.18
C PRO A 78 -3.71 11.39 2.31
N VAL A 79 -2.50 11.57 2.87
CA VAL A 79 -1.24 11.53 2.10
C VAL A 79 -1.08 10.23 1.29
N PHE A 80 -1.52 9.09 1.83
CA PHE A 80 -1.46 7.79 1.14
C PHE A 80 -2.44 7.71 -0.04
N GLU A 81 -3.63 8.27 0.11
CA GLU A 81 -4.62 8.36 -0.97
C GLU A 81 -4.14 9.31 -2.09
N TRP A 82 -3.47 10.41 -1.72
CA TRP A 82 -2.82 11.29 -2.70
C TRP A 82 -1.71 10.58 -3.48
N LEU A 83 -0.87 9.76 -2.82
CA LEU A 83 0.20 9.00 -3.49
C LEU A 83 -0.34 8.05 -4.56
N GLU A 84 -1.50 7.44 -4.34
CA GLU A 84 -2.16 6.52 -5.29
C GLU A 84 -2.69 7.24 -6.54
N THR A 85 -2.93 8.56 -6.47
CA THR A 85 -3.37 9.36 -7.64
C THR A 85 -2.21 9.83 -8.54
N THR A 86 -0.96 9.54 -8.18
CA THR A 86 0.21 10.00 -8.97
C THR A 86 0.31 9.27 -10.31
N ALA A 87 0.85 9.95 -11.33
CA ALA A 87 1.05 9.34 -12.65
C ALA A 87 1.93 8.08 -12.61
N LEU A 88 2.87 8.01 -11.67
CA LEU A 88 3.67 6.82 -11.42
C LEU A 88 2.83 5.69 -10.83
N ALA A 89 2.00 5.97 -9.81
CA ALA A 89 1.12 4.98 -9.21
C ALA A 89 0.13 4.40 -10.23
N ILE A 90 -0.49 5.26 -11.05
CA ILE A 90 -1.40 4.86 -12.12
C ILE A 90 -0.66 4.01 -13.17
N TRP A 91 0.53 4.43 -13.60
CA TRP A 91 1.31 3.65 -14.57
C TRP A 91 1.72 2.29 -14.02
N VAL A 92 2.12 2.20 -12.75
CA VAL A 92 2.46 0.92 -12.12
C VAL A 92 1.23 0.04 -11.94
N GLY A 93 0.10 0.59 -11.51
CA GLY A 93 -1.11 -0.17 -11.18
C GLY A 93 -1.97 -0.57 -12.38
N GLU A 94 -2.07 0.30 -13.40
CA GLU A 94 -2.99 0.11 -14.54
C GLU A 94 -2.28 -0.37 -15.83
N SER A 95 -0.97 -0.19 -15.95
CA SER A 95 -0.24 -0.65 -17.14
C SER A 95 0.02 -2.14 -17.11
N LEU A 96 -0.22 -2.81 -18.26
CA LEU A 96 0.10 -4.22 -18.46
C LEU A 96 1.57 -4.55 -18.17
N TRP A 97 2.49 -3.62 -18.43
CA TRP A 97 3.93 -3.80 -18.28
C TRP A 97 4.53 -3.07 -17.08
N GLY A 98 3.83 -2.07 -16.52
CA GLY A 98 4.31 -1.27 -15.40
C GLY A 98 4.58 -2.14 -14.17
N TYR A 99 3.56 -2.85 -13.71
CA TYR A 99 3.67 -3.72 -12.54
C TYR A 99 4.74 -4.82 -12.72
N PRO A 100 4.76 -5.63 -13.80
CA PRO A 100 5.75 -6.70 -13.95
C PRO A 100 7.20 -6.19 -14.07
N ILE A 101 7.44 -5.07 -14.76
CA ILE A 101 8.79 -4.52 -14.92
C ILE A 101 9.31 -4.01 -13.57
N VAL A 102 8.51 -3.24 -12.84
CA VAL A 102 8.93 -2.70 -11.54
C VAL A 102 9.09 -3.83 -10.53
N LEU A 103 8.18 -4.80 -10.50
CA LEU A 103 8.28 -5.98 -9.64
C LEU A 103 9.50 -6.85 -9.98
N GLY A 104 9.77 -7.08 -11.27
CA GLY A 104 10.95 -7.82 -11.73
C GLY A 104 12.25 -7.11 -11.37
N THR A 105 12.29 -5.79 -11.55
CA THR A 105 13.40 -4.93 -11.12
C THR A 105 13.63 -5.06 -9.62
N HIS A 106 12.57 -4.93 -8.81
CA HIS A 106 12.63 -5.14 -7.36
C HIS A 106 13.13 -6.54 -6.97
N ALA A 107 12.70 -7.59 -7.68
CA ALA A 107 13.18 -8.94 -7.42
C ALA A 107 14.68 -9.10 -7.72
N ILE A 108 15.18 -8.49 -8.80
CA ILE A 108 16.61 -8.49 -9.16
C ILE A 108 17.44 -7.76 -8.11
N GLY A 109 17.02 -6.58 -7.67
CA GLY A 109 17.72 -5.84 -6.60
C GLY A 109 17.79 -6.64 -5.32
N LEU A 110 16.68 -7.29 -4.93
CA LEU A 110 16.61 -8.14 -3.75
C LEU A 110 17.51 -9.36 -3.88
N ALA A 111 17.54 -10.03 -5.03
CA ALA A 111 18.42 -11.16 -5.28
C ALA A 111 19.90 -10.78 -5.16
N ILE A 112 20.30 -9.61 -5.67
CA ILE A 112 21.67 -9.09 -5.54
C ILE A 112 22.01 -8.87 -4.06
N VAL A 113 21.17 -8.12 -3.34
CA VAL A 113 21.41 -7.77 -1.94
C VAL A 113 21.48 -9.03 -1.08
N VAL A 114 20.41 -9.83 -1.10
CA VAL A 114 20.30 -11.05 -0.29
C VAL A 114 21.40 -12.03 -0.64
N GLY A 115 21.68 -12.25 -1.93
CA GLY A 115 22.72 -13.19 -2.35
C GLY A 115 24.10 -12.84 -1.80
N ILE A 116 24.45 -11.55 -1.81
CA ILE A 116 25.74 -11.07 -1.31
C ILE A 116 25.81 -11.20 0.22
N PHE A 117 24.77 -10.82 0.94
CA PHE A 117 24.73 -10.93 2.40
C PHE A 117 24.71 -12.39 2.86
N VAL A 118 23.88 -13.26 2.26
CA VAL A 118 23.84 -14.69 2.57
C VAL A 118 25.19 -15.34 2.31
N MET A 119 25.85 -15.03 1.19
CA MET A 119 27.17 -15.60 0.89
C MET A 119 28.21 -15.20 1.95
N LEU A 120 28.19 -13.94 2.37
CA LEU A 120 29.04 -13.46 3.45
C LEU A 120 28.72 -14.14 4.78
N ASP A 121 27.44 -14.23 5.14
CA ASP A 121 26.98 -14.84 6.39
C ASP A 121 27.40 -16.32 6.46
N LEU A 122 27.28 -17.06 5.35
CA LEU A 122 27.75 -18.45 5.23
C LEU A 122 29.28 -18.58 5.35
N CYS A 123 30.04 -17.60 4.85
CA CYS A 123 31.49 -17.56 5.05
C CYS A 123 31.85 -17.31 6.52
N MET A 124 31.12 -16.40 7.20
CA MET A 124 31.31 -16.14 8.63
C MET A 124 30.92 -17.32 9.52
N LEU A 125 29.89 -18.08 9.11
CA LEU A 125 29.50 -19.33 9.75
C LEU A 125 30.44 -20.51 9.44
N ARG A 126 31.50 -20.29 8.65
CA ARG A 126 32.47 -21.30 8.19
C ARG A 126 31.87 -22.46 7.38
N VAL A 127 30.68 -22.25 6.79
CA VAL A 127 30.04 -23.19 5.87
C VAL A 127 30.75 -23.16 4.52
N ILE A 128 31.08 -21.96 4.05
CA ILE A 128 31.86 -21.72 2.84
C ILE A 128 33.25 -21.19 3.25
N ARG A 129 34.31 -21.64 2.57
CA ARG A 129 35.71 -21.24 2.86
C ARG A 129 36.43 -20.85 1.58
N GLY A 130 37.48 -20.03 1.70
CA GLY A 130 38.37 -19.68 0.59
C GLY A 130 37.99 -18.43 -0.21
N VAL A 131 37.08 -17.58 0.28
CA VAL A 131 36.74 -16.31 -0.37
C VAL A 131 37.60 -15.19 0.21
N SER A 132 38.37 -14.52 -0.64
CA SER A 132 39.27 -13.44 -0.23
C SER A 132 38.49 -12.20 0.24
N PHE A 133 39.05 -11.48 1.21
CA PHE A 133 38.47 -10.24 1.72
C PHE A 133 38.25 -9.19 0.61
N ASN A 134 39.19 -9.09 -0.33
CA ASN A 134 39.10 -8.14 -1.44
C ASN A 134 37.90 -8.40 -2.37
N ALA A 135 37.49 -9.65 -2.53
CA ALA A 135 36.29 -9.98 -3.30
C ALA A 135 35.04 -9.34 -2.68
N PHE A 136 34.91 -9.37 -1.34
CA PHE A 136 33.78 -8.78 -0.64
C PHE A 136 33.69 -7.27 -0.81
N LEU A 137 34.81 -6.54 -0.89
CA LEU A 137 34.78 -5.08 -1.11
C LEU A 137 34.10 -4.68 -2.43
N SER A 138 34.27 -5.49 -3.48
CA SER A 138 33.57 -5.29 -4.76
C SER A 138 32.09 -5.66 -4.64
N LEU A 139 31.80 -6.80 -4.00
CA LEU A 139 30.43 -7.27 -3.79
C LEU A 139 29.63 -6.27 -2.94
N TYR A 140 30.19 -5.67 -1.90
CA TYR A 140 29.48 -4.66 -1.11
C TYR A 140 29.05 -3.45 -1.95
N ARG A 141 29.86 -3.00 -2.91
CA ARG A 141 29.44 -1.92 -3.83
C ARG A 141 28.24 -2.35 -4.65
N LEU A 142 28.23 -3.59 -5.14
CA LEU A 142 27.10 -4.15 -5.87
C LEU A 142 25.85 -4.29 -4.97
N ALA A 143 26.02 -4.66 -3.69
CA ALA A 143 24.92 -4.71 -2.72
C ALA A 143 24.27 -3.34 -2.51
N TRP A 144 25.05 -2.26 -2.44
CA TRP A 144 24.51 -0.89 -2.36
C TRP A 144 23.72 -0.49 -3.61
N ILE A 145 24.19 -0.89 -4.79
CA ILE A 145 23.45 -0.66 -6.05
C ILE A 145 22.14 -1.45 -6.04
N GLY A 146 22.16 -2.71 -5.64
CA GLY A 146 20.96 -3.54 -5.51
C GLY A 146 19.97 -2.97 -4.49
N LEU A 147 20.46 -2.43 -3.37
CA LEU A 147 19.63 -1.78 -2.35
C LEU A 147 18.99 -0.50 -2.90
N LEU A 148 19.74 0.34 -3.61
CA LEU A 148 19.22 1.54 -4.25
C LEU A 148 18.11 1.19 -5.25
N LEU A 149 18.35 0.18 -6.08
CA LEU A 149 17.39 -0.34 -7.04
C LEU A 149 16.11 -0.84 -6.35
N ASN A 150 16.25 -1.54 -5.22
CA ASN A 150 15.11 -1.95 -4.39
C ASN A 150 14.34 -0.80 -3.77
N VAL A 151 15.02 0.25 -3.31
CA VAL A 151 14.36 1.43 -2.76
C VAL A 151 13.53 2.11 -3.84
N ILE A 152 14.12 2.38 -5.01
CA ILE A 152 13.43 3.05 -6.12
C ILE A 152 12.22 2.23 -6.60
N SER A 153 12.43 0.95 -6.91
CA SER A 153 11.36 0.06 -7.37
C SER A 153 10.32 -0.24 -6.28
N GLY A 154 10.75 -0.38 -5.03
CA GLY A 154 9.88 -0.63 -3.89
C GLY A 154 9.00 0.58 -3.56
N SER A 155 9.54 1.79 -3.65
CA SER A 155 8.76 3.02 -3.55
C SER A 155 7.73 3.12 -4.67
N ALA A 156 8.10 2.78 -5.91
CA ALA A 156 7.17 2.75 -7.03
C ALA A 156 6.02 1.75 -6.82
N LEU A 157 6.32 0.53 -6.37
CA LEU A 157 5.29 -0.45 -6.01
C LEU A 157 4.42 0.05 -4.86
N PHE A 158 5.04 0.64 -3.82
CA PHE A 158 4.33 1.15 -2.66
C PHE A 158 3.31 2.23 -3.04
N THR A 159 3.66 3.15 -3.95
CA THR A 159 2.73 4.20 -4.39
C THR A 159 1.48 3.67 -5.08
N SER A 160 1.50 2.46 -5.67
CA SER A 160 0.33 1.91 -6.35
C SER A 160 -0.78 1.42 -5.40
N GLN A 161 -0.42 1.02 -4.18
CA GLN A 161 -1.34 0.44 -3.18
C GLN A 161 -0.89 0.82 -1.75
N ALA A 162 -0.65 2.11 -1.53
CA ALA A 162 -0.02 2.61 -0.31
C ALA A 162 -0.87 2.38 0.95
N THR A 163 -2.19 2.57 0.82
CA THR A 163 -3.17 2.37 1.89
C THR A 163 -3.23 0.92 2.34
N THR A 164 -3.27 -0.03 1.39
CA THR A 164 -3.28 -1.46 1.68
C THR A 164 -1.97 -1.93 2.32
N PHE A 165 -0.82 -1.43 1.86
CA PHE A 165 0.46 -1.90 2.38
C PHE A 165 0.73 -1.46 3.81
N ILE A 166 0.40 -0.24 4.19
CA ILE A 166 0.71 0.26 5.55
C ILE A 166 -0.10 -0.44 6.65
N GLU A 167 -1.29 -0.94 6.32
CA GLU A 167 -2.13 -1.71 7.24
C GLU A 167 -1.73 -3.19 7.29
N SER A 168 -0.97 -3.66 6.30
CA SER A 168 -0.59 -5.08 6.21
C SER A 168 0.58 -5.43 7.13
N ALA A 169 0.33 -6.36 8.06
CA ALA A 169 1.37 -6.92 8.92
C ALA A 169 2.62 -7.46 8.17
N PRO A 170 2.50 -8.22 7.05
CA PRO A 170 3.69 -8.71 6.36
C PRO A 170 4.52 -7.61 5.70
N PHE A 171 3.93 -6.50 5.27
CA PHE A 171 4.72 -5.36 4.78
C PHE A 171 5.57 -4.74 5.90
N LEU A 172 4.99 -4.55 7.08
CA LEU A 172 5.72 -4.02 8.24
C LEU A 172 6.86 -4.96 8.69
N ILE A 173 6.61 -6.27 8.69
CA ILE A 173 7.64 -7.29 8.95
C ILE A 173 8.74 -7.23 7.88
N LYS A 174 8.38 -7.11 6.59
CA LYS A 174 9.37 -6.99 5.50
C LYS A 174 10.27 -5.78 5.69
N ILE A 175 9.69 -4.59 5.93
CA ILE A 175 10.47 -3.36 6.05
C ILE A 175 11.36 -3.38 7.30
N SER A 176 10.84 -3.84 8.44
CA SER A 176 11.64 -3.98 9.67
C SER A 176 12.78 -4.98 9.51
N ALA A 177 12.54 -6.13 8.86
CA ALA A 177 13.55 -7.13 8.59
C ALA A 177 14.64 -6.63 7.63
N VAL A 178 14.27 -5.92 6.55
CA VAL A 178 15.24 -5.29 5.64
C VAL A 178 16.07 -4.24 6.39
N PHE A 179 15.44 -3.39 7.19
CA PHE A 179 16.15 -2.35 7.95
C PHE A 179 17.14 -2.96 8.96
N ALA A 180 16.71 -3.97 9.71
CA ALA A 180 17.57 -4.72 10.61
C ALA A 180 18.72 -5.41 9.87
N GLY A 181 18.44 -6.08 8.74
CA GLY A 181 19.44 -6.74 7.90
C GLY A 181 20.50 -5.78 7.36
N VAL A 182 20.09 -4.58 6.90
CA VAL A 182 21.02 -3.53 6.46
C VAL A 182 21.89 -3.04 7.62
N ILE A 183 21.32 -2.78 8.79
CA ILE A 183 22.07 -2.35 9.98
C ILE A 183 23.11 -3.39 10.37
N VAL A 184 22.69 -4.65 10.51
CA VAL A 184 23.58 -5.77 10.83
C VAL A 184 24.67 -5.89 9.77
N GLY A 185 24.31 -5.79 8.49
CA GLY A 185 25.25 -5.79 7.37
C GLY A 185 26.31 -4.68 7.44
N ILE A 186 25.92 -3.46 7.82
CA ILE A 186 26.87 -2.35 8.04
C ILE A 186 27.81 -2.66 9.21
N PHE A 187 27.30 -3.20 10.32
CA PHE A 187 28.12 -3.61 11.46
C PHE A 187 29.13 -4.69 11.06
N ILE A 188 28.68 -5.71 10.35
CA ILE A 188 29.52 -6.77 9.81
C ILE A 188 30.60 -6.17 8.89
N GLN A 189 30.23 -5.30 7.95
CA GLN A 189 31.18 -4.65 7.03
C GLN A 189 32.25 -3.84 7.77
N ARG A 190 31.86 -3.07 8.80
CA ARG A 190 32.79 -2.28 9.62
C ARG A 190 33.77 -3.17 10.38
N ARG A 191 33.27 -4.24 11.01
CA ARG A 191 34.10 -5.24 11.71
C ARG A 191 35.07 -5.93 10.76
N LEU A 192 34.60 -6.27 9.55
CA LEU A 192 35.41 -6.91 8.52
C LEU A 192 36.56 -6.03 8.07
N LYS A 193 36.32 -4.73 7.85
CA LYS A 193 37.37 -3.77 7.46
C LYS A 193 38.44 -3.60 8.54
N LEU A 194 38.05 -3.61 9.81
CA LEU A 194 38.99 -3.51 10.93
C LEU A 194 39.88 -4.75 11.08
N ARG A 195 39.37 -5.92 10.67
CA ARG A 195 40.07 -7.22 10.75
C ARG A 195 40.51 -7.76 9.39
N ALA A 196 40.64 -6.87 8.39
CA ALA A 196 41.02 -7.27 7.03
C ALA A 196 42.38 -7.97 6.98
N ALA A 197 43.33 -7.56 7.83
CA ALA A 197 44.66 -8.18 7.94
C ALA A 197 44.62 -9.60 8.53
N ASP A 198 43.57 -9.92 9.30
CA ASP A 198 43.43 -11.20 10.01
C ASP A 198 42.55 -12.20 9.23
N TRP A 199 41.82 -11.73 8.21
CA TRP A 199 40.83 -12.53 7.46
C TRP A 199 41.44 -13.74 6.73
N ASP A 200 42.65 -13.59 6.19
CA ASP A 200 43.33 -14.65 5.45
C ASP A 200 44.13 -15.59 6.37
N ASN A 201 44.23 -15.28 7.67
CA ASN A 201 44.88 -16.15 8.65
C ASN A 201 43.89 -17.24 9.12
N ALA A 202 44.02 -18.44 8.57
CA ALA A 202 43.14 -19.58 8.83
C ALA A 202 43.00 -19.99 10.31
N ASP A 203 43.97 -19.62 11.15
CA ASP A 203 44.00 -19.92 12.60
C ASP A 203 43.28 -18.87 13.47
N THR A 204 42.72 -17.81 12.88
CA THR A 204 42.00 -16.80 13.66
C THR A 204 40.65 -17.36 14.12
N HIS A 205 40.46 -17.43 15.43
CA HIS A 205 39.17 -17.73 16.03
C HIS A 205 38.16 -16.63 15.65
N ILE A 206 37.10 -17.01 14.92
CA ILE A 206 35.97 -16.11 14.68
C ILE A 206 35.30 -15.89 16.04
N GLU A 207 35.25 -14.62 16.44
CA GLU A 207 34.60 -14.19 17.67
C GLU A 207 33.12 -14.60 17.64
N SER A 208 32.61 -15.20 18.73
CA SER A 208 31.22 -15.68 18.80
C SER A 208 30.19 -14.58 18.49
N SER A 209 30.55 -13.32 18.71
CA SER A 209 29.76 -12.14 18.34
C SER A 209 29.56 -12.00 16.82
N ALA A 210 30.57 -12.31 16.01
CA ALA A 210 30.49 -12.25 14.55
C ALA A 210 29.58 -13.37 14.00
N THR A 211 29.66 -14.56 14.56
CA THR A 211 28.77 -15.69 14.24
C THR A 211 27.32 -15.36 14.57
N ALA A 212 27.05 -14.72 15.72
CA ALA A 212 25.71 -14.30 16.11
C ALA A 212 25.14 -13.23 15.17
N LEU A 213 25.97 -12.26 14.77
CA LEU A 213 25.57 -11.22 13.80
C LEU A 213 25.25 -11.82 12.42
N ALA A 214 26.06 -12.76 11.93
CA ALA A 214 25.81 -13.46 10.68
C ALA A 214 24.49 -14.27 10.72
N ALA A 215 24.23 -14.98 11.83
CA ALA A 215 22.98 -15.69 12.00
C ALA A 215 21.76 -14.74 12.06
N LEU A 216 21.88 -13.61 12.75
CA LEU A 216 20.83 -12.60 12.81
C LEU A 216 20.55 -11.98 11.43
N SER A 217 21.60 -11.64 10.68
CA SER A 217 21.50 -11.17 9.30
C SER A 217 20.74 -12.17 8.43
N LEU A 218 21.11 -13.44 8.50
CA LEU A 218 20.48 -14.51 7.75
C LEU A 218 18.98 -14.62 8.05
N VAL A 219 18.60 -14.58 9.33
CA VAL A 219 17.19 -14.60 9.76
C VAL A 219 16.44 -13.37 9.24
N CYS A 220 17.04 -12.18 9.29
CA CYS A 220 16.43 -10.96 8.75
C CYS A 220 16.17 -11.07 7.24
N TRP A 221 17.14 -11.52 6.44
CA TRP A 221 16.97 -11.63 4.99
C TRP A 221 15.97 -12.72 4.59
N ILE A 222 16.02 -13.87 5.26
CA ILE A 222 15.03 -14.94 5.07
C ILE A 222 13.63 -14.43 5.43
N GLY A 223 13.49 -13.79 6.58
CA GLY A 223 12.23 -13.20 7.04
C GLY A 223 11.67 -12.17 6.04
N ALA A 224 12.52 -11.31 5.47
CA ALA A 224 12.12 -10.35 4.44
C ALA A 224 11.61 -11.02 3.16
N ILE A 225 12.21 -12.14 2.73
CA ILE A 225 11.75 -12.91 1.56
C ILE A 225 10.39 -13.55 1.83
N PHE A 226 10.23 -14.22 2.97
CA PHE A 226 8.96 -14.85 3.35
C PHE A 226 7.85 -13.82 3.48
N ALA A 227 8.10 -12.71 4.16
CA ALA A 227 7.16 -11.61 4.28
C ALA A 227 6.80 -11.03 2.91
N GLY A 228 7.79 -10.85 2.01
CA GLY A 228 7.56 -10.41 0.64
C GLY A 228 6.66 -11.35 -0.18
N ARG A 229 6.82 -12.66 -0.02
CA ARG A 229 5.91 -13.63 -0.65
C ARG A 229 4.53 -13.63 0.00
N LEU A 230 4.43 -13.42 1.30
CA LEU A 230 3.16 -13.38 2.00
C LEU A 230 2.28 -12.21 1.54
N ILE A 231 2.89 -11.06 1.21
CA ILE A 231 2.18 -9.90 0.62
C ILE A 231 1.49 -10.28 -0.70
N ALA A 232 2.06 -11.18 -1.49
CA ALA A 232 1.46 -11.58 -2.79
C ALA A 232 0.24 -12.51 -2.65
N TYR A 233 -0.05 -12.99 -1.44
CA TYR A 233 -1.20 -13.86 -1.14
C TYR A 233 -2.30 -13.15 -0.36
N LEU A 234 -2.07 -11.90 0.07
CA LEU A 234 -3.08 -11.02 0.64
C LEU A 234 -3.77 -10.23 -0.47
#